data_AF-A0AAJ7BLB5-F1
#
_entry.id   AF-A0AAJ7BLB5-F1
#
_cell.length_a   1.000
_cell.length_b   1.000
_cell.length_c   1.000
_cell.angle_alpha   90.00
_cell.angle_beta   90.00
_cell.angle_gamma   90.00
#
_symmetry.space_group_name_H-M   'P 1'
#
loop_
_entity.id
_entity.type
_entity.pdbx_description
1 polymer ?
#
loop_
_entity_poly.entity_id
_entity_poly.type
_entity_poly.pdbx_seq_one_letter_code
_entity_poly.pdbx_strand_id
1 'polypeptide(L)'
;MPLWKTRDIPLVNKSVWVSSKAPTINQTEESILTAAWNSTTDEARRLYLNVSGSNRLNLILVPRAGVVLNSWSLLDNVTTTITWNDRPLYFILLSSASDPAGPWQLWLDMTVSTDVDAVIDILFVSHYFLYSRLADLPYKSILNQLPPWVVPLHWTSTTKSYIF
;
A
#
# COMPACT_ATOMS: atom_id res chain seq x y z
N MET A 1 17.69 2.23 0.97
CA MET A 1 17.36 2.82 2.29
C MET A 1 16.59 1.77 3.08
N PRO A 2 17.06 1.29 4.25
CA PRO A 2 16.28 0.36 5.06
C PRO A 2 15.01 1.05 5.57
N LEU A 3 13.87 0.39 5.41
CA LEU A 3 12.59 0.80 5.96
C LEU A 3 12.53 0.35 7.42
N TRP A 4 12.55 1.31 8.35
CA TRP A 4 12.42 1.05 9.78
C TRP A 4 10.98 1.25 10.22
N LYS A 5 10.47 0.34 11.06
CA LYS A 5 9.22 0.58 11.80
C LYS A 5 9.56 1.25 13.13
N THR A 6 8.67 2.11 13.62
CA THR A 6 8.82 2.86 14.89
C THR A 6 9.13 1.98 16.09
N ARG A 7 8.70 0.72 16.08
CA ARG A 7 8.95 -0.27 17.15
C ARG A 7 10.41 -0.76 17.19
N ASP A 8 11.16 -0.61 16.10
CA ASP A 8 12.52 -1.15 15.96
C ASP A 8 13.61 -0.09 16.22
N ILE A 9 13.23 1.16 16.49
CA ILE A 9 14.16 2.27 16.78
C ILE A 9 15.14 1.94 17.94
N PRO A 10 14.72 1.30 19.05
CA PRO A 10 15.65 0.92 20.12
C PRO A 10 16.69 -0.13 19.70
N LEU A 11 16.43 -0.88 18.62
CA LEU A 11 17.32 -1.93 18.11
C LEU A 11 18.37 -1.39 17.13
N VAL A 12 18.29 -0.12 16.72
CA VAL A 12 19.23 0.50 15.77
C VAL A 12 20.66 0.41 16.27
N ASN A 13 20.90 0.68 17.55
CA ASN A 13 22.24 0.59 18.15
C ASN A 13 22.78 -0.85 18.25
N LYS A 14 21.93 -1.86 18.04
CA LYS A 14 22.30 -3.29 18.00
C LYS A 14 22.29 -3.86 16.57
N SER A 15 21.95 -3.05 15.59
CA SER A 15 21.89 -3.46 14.19
C SER A 15 23.24 -3.23 13.51
N VAL A 16 23.66 -4.17 12.67
CA VAL A 16 24.87 -4.06 11.85
C VAL A 16 24.43 -4.05 10.40
N TRP A 17 24.95 -3.09 9.63
CA TRP A 17 24.75 -3.06 8.19
C TRP A 17 25.69 -4.07 7.52
N VAL A 18 25.13 -4.96 6.70
CA VAL A 18 25.89 -5.92 5.91
C VAL A 18 25.71 -5.55 4.45
N SER A 19 26.82 -5.36 3.72
CA SER A 19 26.77 -5.11 2.28
C SER A 19 26.25 -6.36 1.56
N SER A 20 25.26 -6.17 0.68
CA SER A 20 24.79 -7.24 -0.19
C SER A 20 24.57 -6.73 -1.60
N LYS A 21 24.71 -7.64 -2.57
CA LYS A 21 24.24 -7.40 -3.93
C LYS A 21 22.76 -7.05 -3.89
N ALA A 22 22.32 -6.12 -4.74
CA ALA A 22 20.90 -5.85 -4.91
C ALA A 22 20.17 -7.15 -5.26
N PRO A 23 19.03 -7.44 -4.63
CA PRO A 23 18.27 -8.64 -4.95
C PRO A 23 17.82 -8.58 -6.40
N THR A 24 17.92 -9.70 -7.12
CA THR A 24 17.32 -9.83 -8.44
C THR A 24 15.81 -9.94 -8.27
N ILE A 25 15.10 -8.85 -8.56
CA ILE A 25 13.64 -8.81 -8.46
C ILE A 25 13.05 -9.38 -9.76
N ASN A 26 12.67 -10.66 -9.73
CA ASN A 26 11.88 -11.26 -10.81
C ASN A 26 10.40 -10.86 -10.66
N GLN A 27 10.12 -9.55 -10.70
CA GLN A 27 8.75 -9.05 -10.59
C GLN A 27 8.02 -9.35 -11.89
N THR A 28 6.98 -10.19 -11.81
CA THR A 28 6.20 -10.61 -12.99
C THR A 28 4.92 -9.79 -13.14
N GLU A 29 4.53 -9.01 -12.12
CA GLU A 29 3.26 -8.28 -12.10
C GLU A 29 3.48 -6.83 -11.66
N GLU A 30 3.25 -5.91 -12.59
CA GLU A 30 3.27 -4.48 -12.31
C GLU A 30 2.11 -4.09 -11.40
N SER A 31 2.40 -3.32 -10.34
CA SER A 31 1.37 -2.69 -9.52
C SER A 31 0.83 -1.46 -10.25
N ILE A 32 -0.45 -1.43 -10.58
CA ILE A 32 -1.10 -0.36 -11.34
C ILE A 32 -2.31 0.15 -10.55
N LEU A 33 -2.43 1.47 -10.45
CA LEU A 33 -3.63 2.14 -9.97
C LEU A 33 -4.09 3.09 -11.07
N THR A 34 -5.32 2.91 -11.54
CA THR A 34 -5.99 3.86 -12.44
C THR A 34 -7.22 4.44 -11.75
N ALA A 35 -7.52 5.70 -12.06
CA ALA A 35 -8.61 6.42 -11.46
C ALA A 35 -9.44 7.13 -12.54
N ALA A 36 -10.75 7.16 -12.35
CA ALA A 36 -11.68 7.86 -13.23
C ALA A 36 -12.72 8.61 -12.39
N TRP A 37 -12.87 9.90 -12.68
CA TRP A 37 -13.86 10.76 -12.05
C TRP A 37 -15.22 10.64 -12.75
N ASN A 38 -16.29 10.59 -11.95
CA ASN A 38 -17.65 10.78 -12.41
C ASN A 38 -18.30 11.87 -11.55
N SER A 39 -18.51 13.04 -12.13
CA SER A 39 -19.18 14.15 -11.48
C SER A 39 -20.69 13.96 -11.60
N THR A 40 -21.36 13.75 -10.47
CA THR A 40 -22.83 13.77 -10.42
C THR A 40 -23.33 15.20 -10.21
N THR A 41 -22.58 16.03 -9.47
CA THR A 41 -22.74 17.49 -9.35
C THR A 41 -21.37 18.15 -9.14
N ASP A 42 -21.30 19.48 -9.05
CA ASP A 42 -20.05 20.20 -8.77
C ASP A 42 -19.47 19.85 -7.38
N GLU A 43 -20.37 19.61 -6.41
CA GLU A 43 -20.06 19.32 -5.02
C GLU A 43 -19.95 17.81 -4.74
N ALA A 44 -20.69 16.96 -5.45
CA ALA A 44 -20.65 15.50 -5.27
C ALA A 44 -19.89 14.82 -6.41
N ARG A 45 -18.74 14.24 -6.06
CA ARG A 45 -17.85 13.57 -7.02
C ARG A 45 -17.65 12.11 -6.61
N ARG A 46 -17.79 11.19 -7.57
CA ARG A 46 -17.42 9.79 -7.40
C ARG A 46 -16.08 9.52 -8.08
N LEU A 47 -15.14 8.94 -7.35
CA LEU A 47 -13.87 8.45 -7.87
C LEU A 47 -13.92 6.93 -7.99
N TYR A 48 -13.81 6.42 -9.20
CA TYR A 48 -13.61 4.99 -9.45
C TYR A 48 -12.12 4.68 -9.46
N LEU A 49 -11.72 3.63 -8.75
CA LEU A 49 -10.34 3.16 -8.67
C LEU A 49 -10.27 1.71 -9.15
N ASN A 50 -9.34 1.43 -10.07
CA ASN A 50 -8.97 0.07 -10.43
C ASN A 50 -7.55 -0.19 -9.95
N VAL A 51 -7.40 -1.15 -9.04
CA VAL A 51 -6.13 -1.43 -8.37
C VAL A 51 -5.68 -2.85 -8.70
N SER A 52 -4.57 -2.96 -9.43
CA SER A 52 -3.91 -4.22 -9.78
C SER A 52 -2.55 -4.30 -9.10
N GLY A 53 -2.17 -5.49 -8.67
CA GLY A 53 -0.87 -5.75 -8.06
C GLY A 53 -0.87 -7.14 -7.42
N SER A 54 -0.01 -7.33 -6.43
CA SER A 54 0.05 -8.57 -5.67
C SER A 54 -1.27 -8.91 -4.97
N ASN A 55 -1.37 -10.16 -4.49
CA ASN A 55 -2.46 -10.60 -3.62
C ASN A 55 -2.58 -9.84 -2.28
N ARG A 56 -1.61 -8.98 -1.92
CA ARG A 56 -1.66 -8.16 -0.71
C ARG A 56 -1.24 -6.72 -1.00
N LEU A 57 -2.19 -5.80 -0.93
CA LEU A 57 -1.94 -4.39 -1.19
C LEU A 57 -2.60 -3.48 -0.15
N ASN A 58 -2.04 -2.29 0.01
CA ASN A 58 -2.59 -1.26 0.87
C ASN A 58 -2.90 -0.01 0.05
N LEU A 59 -4.00 0.64 0.41
CA LEU A 59 -4.32 2.00 0.01
C LEU A 59 -4.36 2.87 1.25
N ILE A 60 -3.68 4.00 1.20
CA ILE A 60 -3.81 5.06 2.18
C ILE A 60 -4.47 6.22 1.48
N LEU A 61 -5.69 6.54 1.90
CA LEU A 61 -6.48 7.63 1.36
C LEU A 61 -6.43 8.81 2.31
N VAL A 62 -6.07 9.98 1.80
CA VAL A 62 -6.06 11.22 2.57
C VAL A 62 -6.82 12.29 1.80
N PRO A 63 -8.13 12.46 2.06
CA PRO A 63 -8.90 13.57 1.51
C PRO A 63 -8.23 14.90 1.83
N ARG A 64 -8.28 15.84 0.89
CA ARG A 64 -7.74 17.20 1.07
C ARG A 64 -8.68 18.04 1.93
N ALA A 65 -8.18 19.18 2.39
CA ALA A 65 -9.01 20.11 3.18
C ALA A 65 -10.22 20.55 2.34
N GLY A 66 -11.40 20.59 2.95
CA GLY A 66 -12.65 20.88 2.23
C GLY A 66 -13.23 19.68 1.47
N VAL A 67 -12.66 18.48 1.63
CA VAL A 67 -13.17 17.23 1.06
C VAL A 67 -13.62 16.28 2.17
N VAL A 68 -14.84 15.76 2.04
CA VAL A 68 -15.40 14.78 2.96
C VAL A 68 -15.65 13.48 2.19
N LEU A 69 -15.07 12.37 2.65
CA LEU A 69 -15.36 11.03 2.15
C LEU A 69 -16.63 10.52 2.81
N ASN A 70 -17.72 10.42 2.04
CA ASN A 70 -19.05 10.10 2.55
C ASN A 70 -19.31 8.61 2.58
N SER A 71 -18.96 7.91 1.50
CA SER A 71 -19.18 6.48 1.34
C SER A 71 -18.18 5.87 0.35
N TRP A 72 -18.10 4.53 0.36
CA TRP A 72 -17.22 3.77 -0.52
C TRP A 72 -17.78 2.38 -0.81
N SER A 73 -17.14 1.64 -1.71
CA SER A 73 -17.54 0.27 -2.07
C SER A 73 -17.09 -0.82 -1.10
N LEU A 74 -16.40 -0.47 -0.01
CA LEU A 74 -15.68 -1.43 0.83
C LEU A 74 -16.48 -1.91 2.03
N LEU A 75 -17.09 -0.98 2.75
CA LEU A 75 -17.83 -1.22 4.00
C LEU A 75 -19.03 -0.28 4.04
N ASP A 76 -20.05 -0.64 4.84
CA ASP A 76 -21.28 0.13 4.97
C ASP A 76 -21.04 1.55 5.51
N ASN A 77 -20.03 1.72 6.37
CA ASN A 77 -19.70 3.00 6.99
C ASN A 77 -18.23 3.38 6.76
N VAL A 78 -17.99 4.66 6.51
CA VAL A 78 -16.65 5.26 6.43
C VAL A 78 -16.36 5.93 7.77
N THR A 79 -15.40 5.39 8.52
CA THR A 79 -14.93 6.01 9.76
C THR A 79 -13.42 5.90 9.88
N THR A 80 -12.79 6.91 10.48
CA THR A 80 -11.39 6.87 10.88
C THR A 80 -11.18 7.72 12.11
N THR A 81 -10.29 7.27 13.00
CA THR A 81 -9.79 8.05 14.13
C THR A 81 -8.36 8.55 13.88
N ILE A 82 -7.79 8.21 12.72
CA ILE A 82 -6.42 8.52 12.37
C ILE A 82 -6.41 9.79 11.53
N THR A 83 -5.53 10.73 11.88
CA THR A 83 -5.31 11.95 11.13
C THR A 83 -3.85 12.05 10.67
N TRP A 84 -3.63 12.75 9.55
CA TRP A 84 -2.31 13.12 9.06
C TRP A 84 -2.35 14.57 8.57
N ASN A 85 -1.52 15.44 9.16
CA ASN A 85 -1.55 16.89 8.94
C ASN A 85 -2.97 17.46 9.08
N ASP A 86 -3.64 17.13 10.19
CA ASP A 86 -5.01 17.55 10.52
C ASP A 86 -6.11 17.14 9.52
N ARG A 87 -5.77 16.24 8.58
CA ARG A 87 -6.72 15.65 7.63
C ARG A 87 -7.03 14.20 7.99
N PRO A 88 -8.25 13.70 7.75
CA PRO A 88 -8.58 12.31 8.00
C PRO A 88 -7.72 11.39 7.10
N LEU A 89 -7.24 10.29 7.67
CA LEU A 89 -6.47 9.27 6.95
C LEU A 89 -7.20 7.93 7.06
N TYR A 90 -7.42 7.29 5.92
CA TYR A 90 -8.03 5.97 5.84
C TYR A 90 -6.99 4.96 5.36
N PHE A 91 -6.79 3.91 6.14
CA PHE A 91 -5.90 2.80 5.78
C PHE A 91 -6.73 1.59 5.40
N ILE A 92 -6.55 1.10 4.17
CA ILE A 92 -7.24 -0.05 3.62
C ILE A 92 -6.20 -1.12 3.29
N LEU A 93 -6.39 -2.33 3.82
CA LEU A 93 -5.64 -3.52 3.44
C LEU A 93 -6.55 -4.39 2.57
N LEU A 94 -6.19 -4.57 1.30
CA LEU A 94 -6.81 -5.54 0.42
C LEU A 94 -5.91 -6.77 0.36
N SER A 95 -6.45 -7.92 0.72
CA SER A 95 -5.72 -9.18 0.69
C SER A 95 -6.61 -10.31 0.18
N SER A 96 -6.05 -11.14 -0.70
CA SER A 96 -6.66 -12.37 -1.21
C SER A 96 -5.75 -13.56 -0.90
N ALA A 97 -6.36 -14.74 -0.68
CA ALA A 97 -5.61 -15.98 -0.47
C ALA A 97 -4.94 -16.47 -1.76
N SER A 98 -5.58 -16.26 -2.91
CA SER A 98 -5.04 -16.55 -4.25
C SER A 98 -4.67 -15.27 -4.99
N ASP A 99 -3.89 -15.42 -6.05
CA ASP A 99 -3.62 -14.30 -6.96
C ASP A 99 -4.95 -13.75 -7.51
N PRO A 100 -5.13 -12.41 -7.55
CA PRO A 100 -6.37 -11.81 -8.02
C PRO A 100 -6.63 -12.17 -9.49
N ALA A 101 -7.85 -12.57 -9.83
CA ALA A 101 -8.25 -12.81 -11.22
C ALA A 101 -8.33 -11.52 -12.07
N GLY A 102 -8.23 -10.35 -11.43
CA GLY A 102 -8.32 -9.04 -12.07
C GLY A 102 -8.12 -7.89 -11.06
N PRO A 103 -8.25 -6.63 -11.51
CA PRO A 103 -8.15 -5.46 -10.64
C PRO A 103 -9.23 -5.45 -9.57
N TRP A 104 -8.88 -4.97 -8.38
CA TRP A 104 -9.84 -4.57 -7.37
C TRP A 104 -10.51 -3.28 -7.83
N GLN A 105 -11.83 -3.35 -8.03
CA GLN A 105 -12.63 -2.21 -8.47
C GLN A 105 -13.29 -1.58 -7.25
N LEU A 106 -12.95 -0.31 -6.98
CA LEU A 106 -13.46 0.44 -5.85
C LEU A 106 -14.12 1.72 -6.32
N TRP A 107 -15.03 2.25 -5.52
CA TRP A 107 -15.51 3.61 -5.70
C TRP A 107 -15.51 4.36 -4.36
N LEU A 108 -15.29 5.68 -4.45
CA LEU A 108 -15.28 6.62 -3.33
C LEU A 108 -16.23 7.77 -3.66
N ASP A 109 -17.21 8.02 -2.81
CA ASP A 109 -18.10 9.18 -2.93
C ASP A 109 -17.65 10.29 -1.99
N MET A 110 -17.41 11.46 -2.55
CA MET A 110 -16.89 12.60 -1.83
C MET A 110 -17.73 13.84 -2.06
N THR A 111 -17.88 14.64 -1.00
CA THR A 111 -18.32 16.02 -1.10
C THR A 111 -17.07 16.91 -1.16
N VAL A 112 -17.02 17.77 -2.18
CA VAL A 112 -15.88 18.63 -2.52
C VAL A 112 -16.33 20.08 -2.47
N SER A 113 -15.63 20.90 -1.69
CA SER A 113 -15.86 22.35 -1.65
C SER A 113 -15.46 23.01 -2.98
N THR A 114 -16.08 24.13 -3.33
CA THR A 114 -15.97 24.78 -4.66
C THR A 114 -14.56 25.22 -5.09
N ASP A 115 -13.61 25.31 -4.17
CA ASP A 115 -12.25 25.82 -4.42
C ASP A 115 -11.15 24.75 -4.28
N VAL A 116 -11.51 23.47 -4.36
CA VAL A 116 -10.56 22.36 -4.21
C VAL A 116 -10.12 21.82 -5.57
N ASP A 117 -8.87 22.12 -5.96
CA ASP A 117 -8.26 21.62 -7.19
C ASP A 117 -7.89 20.13 -7.11
N ALA A 118 -7.16 19.74 -6.05
CA ALA A 118 -6.78 18.35 -5.77
C ALA A 118 -7.65 17.81 -4.64
N VAL A 119 -8.38 16.73 -4.90
CA VAL A 119 -9.40 16.19 -4.02
C VAL A 119 -8.82 15.21 -3.01
N ILE A 120 -7.88 14.35 -3.43
CA ILE A 120 -7.40 13.26 -2.57
C ILE A 120 -5.95 12.86 -2.87
N ASP A 121 -5.18 12.64 -1.80
CA ASP A 121 -3.88 11.97 -1.90
C ASP A 121 -4.06 10.47 -1.69
N ILE A 122 -3.49 9.65 -2.57
CA ILE A 122 -3.54 8.20 -2.47
C ILE A 122 -2.13 7.63 -2.45
N LEU A 123 -1.76 6.95 -1.38
CA LEU A 123 -0.58 6.08 -1.34
C LEU A 123 -1.01 4.65 -1.63
N PHE A 124 -0.44 4.07 -2.67
CA PHE A 124 -0.64 2.69 -3.05
C PHE A 124 0.63 1.88 -2.78
N VAL A 125 0.50 0.80 -2.02
CA VAL A 125 1.60 -0.10 -1.67
C VAL A 125 1.22 -1.53 -2.02
N SER A 126 1.99 -2.21 -2.86
CA SER A 126 1.78 -3.63 -3.19
C SER A 126 2.90 -4.47 -2.58
N HIS A 127 2.57 -5.52 -1.84
CA HIS A 127 3.51 -6.40 -1.13
C HIS A 127 3.65 -7.75 -1.83
N TYR A 128 4.84 -8.02 -2.35
CA TYR A 128 5.16 -9.25 -3.07
C TYR A 128 5.91 -10.19 -2.14
N PHE A 129 5.23 -11.23 -1.66
CA PHE A 129 5.89 -12.31 -0.93
C PHE A 129 6.61 -13.24 -1.90
N LEU A 130 7.92 -13.33 -1.77
CA LEU A 130 8.78 -14.15 -2.62
C LEU A 130 8.97 -15.51 -1.93
N TYR A 131 7.91 -16.32 -1.89
CA TYR A 131 7.86 -17.60 -1.17
C TYR A 131 8.89 -18.64 -1.65
N SER A 132 9.45 -18.52 -2.86
CA SER A 132 10.39 -19.52 -3.39
C SER A 132 11.33 -19.06 -4.52
N ARG A 133 11.21 -17.82 -5.02
CA ARG A 133 11.88 -17.39 -6.26
C ARG A 133 13.28 -16.79 -6.11
N LEU A 134 13.87 -16.81 -4.92
CA LEU A 134 15.24 -16.34 -4.68
C LEU A 134 16.16 -17.53 -4.45
N ALA A 135 16.69 -18.08 -5.54
CA ALA A 135 17.61 -19.22 -5.53
C ALA A 135 18.97 -18.89 -4.86
N ASP A 136 19.35 -17.60 -4.83
CA ASP A 136 20.64 -17.15 -4.32
C ASP A 136 20.45 -16.24 -3.10
N LEU A 137 20.35 -16.85 -1.92
CA LEU A 137 20.35 -16.12 -0.65
C LEU A 137 21.80 -15.80 -0.27
N PRO A 138 22.22 -14.51 -0.25
CA PRO A 138 23.58 -14.14 0.15
C PRO A 138 23.90 -14.47 1.61
N TYR A 139 22.90 -14.90 2.38
CA TYR A 139 22.98 -15.21 3.82
C TYR A 139 22.70 -16.68 4.13
N LYS A 140 22.81 -17.59 3.16
CA LYS A 140 22.56 -19.03 3.36
C LYS A 140 23.39 -19.61 4.52
N SER A 141 24.63 -19.16 4.69
CA SER A 141 25.51 -19.54 5.81
C SER A 141 24.99 -19.12 7.19
N ILE A 142 24.29 -17.99 7.27
CA ILE A 142 23.65 -17.50 8.51
C ILE A 142 22.38 -18.32 8.77
N LEU A 143 21.56 -18.55 7.74
CA LEU A 143 20.33 -19.34 7.88
C LEU A 143 20.61 -20.77 8.36
N ASN A 144 21.72 -21.37 7.92
CA ASN A 144 22.14 -22.70 8.36
C ASN A 144 22.52 -22.78 9.86
N GLN A 145 22.78 -21.64 10.51
CA GLN A 145 23.06 -21.59 11.95
C GLN A 145 21.79 -21.43 12.79
N LEU A 146 20.65 -21.13 12.16
CA LEU A 146 19.38 -20.95 12.85
C LEU A 146 18.67 -22.30 13.01
N PRO A 147 17.79 -22.43 14.02
CA PRO A 147 16.99 -23.63 14.19
C PRO A 147 16.17 -24.01 12.94
N PRO A 148 15.88 -25.30 12.70
CA PRO A 148 15.23 -25.76 11.47
C PRO A 148 13.78 -25.28 11.30
N TRP A 149 13.16 -24.74 12.36
CA TRP A 149 11.83 -24.12 12.29
C TRP A 149 11.87 -22.64 11.85
N VAL A 150 13.05 -22.05 11.70
CA VAL A 150 13.20 -20.69 11.19
C VAL A 150 13.16 -20.71 9.68
N VAL A 151 12.17 -20.01 9.11
CA VAL A 151 12.01 -19.86 7.66
C VAL A 151 12.22 -18.40 7.29
N PRO A 152 13.11 -18.10 6.31
CA PRO A 152 13.26 -16.73 5.85
C PRO A 152 12.01 -16.30 5.07
N LEU A 153 11.42 -15.18 5.48
CA LEU A 153 10.32 -14.56 4.74
C LEU A 153 10.87 -13.42 3.87
N HIS A 154 10.95 -13.68 2.57
CA HIS A 154 11.34 -12.66 1.61
C HIS A 154 10.11 -11.92 1.11
N TRP A 155 10.19 -10.59 1.14
CA TRP A 155 9.17 -9.76 0.54
C TRP A 155 9.79 -8.50 -0.05
N THR A 156 9.21 -8.04 -1.15
CA THR A 156 9.49 -6.73 -1.73
C THR A 156 8.20 -5.94 -1.78
N SER A 157 8.30 -4.62 -1.93
CA SER A 157 7.13 -3.79 -2.10
C SER A 157 7.36 -2.72 -3.15
N THR A 158 6.33 -2.43 -3.92
CA THR A 158 6.26 -1.21 -4.72
C THR A 158 5.43 -0.19 -3.97
N THR A 159 5.80 1.08 -4.08
CA THR A 159 5.07 2.19 -3.48
C THR A 159 4.91 3.27 -4.53
N LYS A 160 3.67 3.71 -4.73
CA LYS A 160 3.31 4.78 -5.66
C LYS A 160 2.40 5.77 -4.95
N SER A 161 2.67 7.05 -5.10
CA SER A 161 1.86 8.14 -4.57
C SER A 161 1.17 8.88 -5.70
N TYR A 162 -0.11 9.17 -5.52
CA TYR A 162 -0.95 9.86 -6.49
C TYR A 162 -1.65 11.03 -5.81
N ILE A 163 -1.89 12.07 -6.60
CA ILE A 163 -2.73 13.22 -6.24
C ILE A 163 -3.80 13.27 -7.33
N PHE A 164 -5.06 13.16 -6.94
CA PHE A 164 -6.22 13.16 -7.84
C PHE A 164 -7.15 14.34 -7.55
#